data_AF-Q5EHU9-F1
#
_entry.id   AF-Q5EHU9-F1
#
_cell.length_a   1.000
_cell.length_b   1.000
_cell.length_c   1.000
_cell.angle_alpha   90.00
_cell.angle_beta   90.00
_cell.angle_gamma   90.00
#
_symmetry.space_group_name_H-M   'P 1'
#
loop_
_entity.id
_entity.type
_entity.pdbx_description
1 polymer ?
#
loop_
_entity_poly.entity_id
_entity_poly.type
_entity_poly.pdbx_seq_one_letter_code
_entity_poly.pdbx_strand_id
1 'polypeptide(L)'
;MAAPKNRRSIEVNRCRRRNPQKLIKVKNHIDVCPECGHLKQKHILCGYCYEKVRKETAEIRRQMGKQEGGPLQGSYHGDRGAVLGGDTLRAGFRARGSLSESGSGRPGLPRTDTSHVSRG
;
A
#
# COMPACT_ATOMS: atom_id res chain seq x y z
N MET A 1 5.94 -27.51 -38.66
CA MET A 1 6.54 -26.32 -37.99
C MET A 1 6.96 -25.33 -39.05
N ALA A 2 6.56 -24.07 -38.96
CA ALA A 2 7.00 -23.05 -39.90
C ALA A 2 8.45 -22.64 -39.58
N ALA A 3 9.37 -22.87 -40.52
CA ALA A 3 10.76 -22.44 -40.43
C ALA A 3 10.98 -21.15 -41.24
N PRO A 4 11.81 -20.21 -40.77
CA PRO A 4 12.14 -19.01 -41.53
C PRO A 4 12.87 -19.39 -42.81
N LYS A 5 12.38 -18.91 -43.95
CA LYS A 5 12.95 -19.25 -45.27
C LYS A 5 14.41 -18.80 -45.42
N ASN A 6 14.78 -17.65 -44.84
CA ASN A 6 16.11 -17.06 -44.93
C ASN A 6 16.57 -16.48 -43.59
N ARG A 7 17.90 -16.44 -43.40
CA ARG A 7 18.54 -15.74 -42.27
C ARG A 7 18.42 -14.23 -42.45
N ARG A 8 18.06 -13.51 -41.39
CA ARG A 8 18.02 -12.03 -41.41
C ARG A 8 19.44 -11.44 -41.38
N SER A 9 19.64 -10.37 -42.15
CA SER A 9 20.90 -9.62 -42.14
C SER A 9 21.14 -8.89 -40.80
N ILE A 10 22.36 -8.41 -40.61
CA ILE A 10 22.75 -7.70 -39.38
C ILE A 10 22.08 -6.33 -39.33
N GLU A 11 21.92 -5.64 -40.46
CA GLU A 11 21.26 -4.34 -40.57
C GLU A 11 19.79 -4.46 -40.17
N VAL A 12 19.08 -5.44 -40.72
CA VAL A 12 17.66 -5.72 -40.39
C VAL A 12 17.49 -6.01 -38.90
N ASN A 13 18.39 -6.80 -38.33
CA ASN A 13 18.36 -7.10 -36.90
C ASN A 13 18.66 -5.87 -36.03
N ARG A 14 19.60 -5.01 -36.43
CA ARG A 14 19.91 -3.76 -35.72
C ARG A 14 18.74 -2.81 -35.75
N CYS A 15 18.14 -2.55 -36.91
CA CYS A 15 16.95 -1.69 -37.04
C CYS A 15 15.79 -2.24 -36.21
N ARG A 16 15.56 -3.55 -36.25
CA ARG A 16 14.49 -4.20 -35.47
C ARG A 16 14.72 -4.14 -33.96
N ARG A 17 15.97 -4.17 -33.47
CA ARG A 17 16.31 -4.18 -32.04
C ARG A 17 16.47 -2.77 -31.46
N ARG A 18 17.08 -1.85 -32.20
CA ARG A 18 17.39 -0.47 -31.77
C ARG A 18 16.27 0.54 -32.09
N ASN A 19 15.12 0.07 -32.58
CA ASN A 19 13.94 0.90 -32.72
C ASN A 19 13.63 1.59 -31.36
N PRO A 20 13.46 2.92 -31.31
CA PRO A 20 13.12 3.67 -30.09
C PRO A 20 11.95 3.09 -29.28
N GLN A 21 10.99 2.44 -29.95
CA GLN A 21 9.88 1.75 -29.28
C GLN A 21 10.34 0.61 -28.36
N LYS A 22 11.48 -0.02 -28.66
CA LYS A 22 12.06 -1.13 -27.88
C LYS A 22 13.16 -0.68 -26.92
N LEU A 23 13.60 0.57 -27.02
CA LEU A 23 14.57 1.13 -26.08
C LEU A 23 13.88 1.41 -24.74
N ILE A 24 14.65 1.23 -23.67
CA ILE A 24 14.18 1.55 -22.32
C ILE A 24 14.04 3.07 -22.24
N LYS A 25 12.83 3.53 -21.94
CA LYS A 25 12.54 4.96 -21.77
C LYS A 25 13.17 5.47 -20.48
N VAL A 26 13.71 6.68 -20.53
CA VAL A 26 14.21 7.39 -19.35
C VAL A 26 13.05 7.67 -18.40
N LYS A 27 13.26 7.44 -17.10
CA LYS A 27 12.26 7.63 -16.04
C LYS A 27 12.54 8.95 -15.30
N ASN A 28 11.62 9.90 -15.40
CA ASN A 28 11.75 11.23 -14.79
C ASN A 28 11.03 11.38 -13.44
N HIS A 29 10.50 10.28 -12.90
CA HIS A 29 9.69 10.27 -11.67
C HIS A 29 10.49 9.86 -10.43
N ILE A 30 11.78 10.22 -10.39
CA ILE A 30 12.71 9.90 -9.30
C ILE A 30 12.94 11.17 -8.50
N ASP A 31 12.52 11.16 -7.23
CA ASP A 31 12.65 12.26 -6.28
C ASP A 31 13.48 11.83 -5.06
N VAL A 32 13.91 12.79 -4.27
CA VAL A 32 14.63 12.53 -3.01
C VAL A 32 13.63 12.30 -1.87
N CYS A 33 13.89 11.32 -1.01
CA CYS A 33 13.09 11.08 0.19
C CYS A 33 13.35 12.18 1.24
N PRO A 34 12.31 12.79 1.84
CA PRO A 34 12.48 13.86 2.83
C PRO A 34 13.11 13.38 4.15
N GLU A 35 12.91 12.10 4.53
CA GLU A 35 13.37 11.57 5.82
C GLU A 35 14.84 11.14 5.79
N CYS A 36 15.25 10.46 4.73
CA CYS A 36 16.53 9.74 4.69
C CYS A 36 17.44 10.14 3.52
N GLY A 37 17.00 11.06 2.65
CA GLY A 37 17.78 11.52 1.49
C GLY A 37 17.98 10.50 0.37
N HIS A 38 17.42 9.28 0.47
CA HIS A 38 17.52 8.27 -0.58
C HIS A 38 16.59 8.57 -1.76
N LEU A 39 16.97 8.17 -2.97
CA LEU A 39 16.11 8.28 -4.15
C LEU A 39 14.90 7.36 -4.02
N LYS A 40 13.71 7.93 -4.19
CA LYS A 40 12.42 7.25 -4.24
C LYS A 40 11.68 7.63 -5.53
N GLN A 41 10.63 6.88 -5.85
CA GLN A 41 9.71 7.30 -6.92
C GLN A 41 8.57 8.14 -6.35
N LYS A 42 8.02 9.09 -7.12
CA LYS A 42 7.00 10.05 -6.63
C LYS A 42 5.80 9.42 -5.93
N HIS A 43 5.32 8.29 -6.46
CA HIS A 43 4.14 7.59 -5.99
C HIS A 43 4.46 6.30 -5.20
N ILE A 44 5.72 6.11 -4.79
CA ILE A 44 6.15 4.90 -4.08
C ILE A 44 6.82 5.30 -2.76
N LEU A 45 6.53 4.55 -1.69
CA LEU A 45 7.22 4.70 -0.41
C LEU A 45 8.72 4.47 -0.58
N CYS A 46 9.52 5.14 0.24
CA CYS A 46 10.96 4.92 0.23
C CYS A 46 11.27 3.48 0.68
N GLY A 47 12.01 2.72 -0.13
CA GLY A 47 12.36 1.34 0.18
C GLY A 47 13.14 1.22 1.49
N TYR A 48 14.05 2.17 1.75
CA TYR A 48 14.86 2.18 2.97
C TYR A 48 14.02 2.42 4.23
N CYS A 49 13.19 3.49 4.24
CA CYS A 49 12.32 3.79 5.37
C CYS A 49 11.31 2.65 5.62
N TYR A 50 10.76 2.07 4.54
CA TYR A 50 9.85 0.94 4.65
C TYR A 50 10.53 -0.30 5.23
N GLU A 51 11.78 -0.57 4.87
CA GLU A 51 12.53 -1.70 5.44
C GLU A 51 12.75 -1.53 6.94
N LYS A 52 13.04 -0.32 7.41
CA LYS A 52 13.14 0.00 8.85
C LYS A 52 11.83 -0.31 9.59
N VAL A 53 10.71 0.22 9.09
CA VAL A 53 9.38 -0.02 9.66
C VAL A 53 9.02 -1.51 9.65
N ARG A 54 9.39 -2.23 8.58
CA ARG A 54 9.15 -3.67 8.47
C ARG A 54 9.95 -4.47 9.51
N LYS A 55 11.18 -4.08 9.83
CA LYS A 55 12.00 -4.71 10.88
C LYS A 55 11.38 -4.50 12.26
N GLU A 56 11.03 -3.26 12.59
CA GLU A 56 10.36 -2.91 13.85
C GLU A 56 9.01 -3.65 14.01
N THR A 57 8.19 -3.65 12.96
CA THR A 57 6.90 -4.36 12.97
C THR A 57 7.08 -5.88 13.11
N ALA A 58 8.14 -6.46 12.55
CA ALA A 58 8.42 -7.88 12.71
C ALA A 58 8.78 -8.23 14.16
N GLU A 59 9.51 -7.36 14.86
CA GLU A 59 9.81 -7.53 16.28
C GLU A 59 8.56 -7.43 17.15
N ILE A 60 7.70 -6.44 16.88
CA ILE A 60 6.41 -6.30 17.56
C ILE A 60 5.55 -7.56 17.35
N ARG A 61 5.45 -8.06 16.11
CA ARG A 61 4.70 -9.29 15.81
C ARG A 61 5.27 -10.51 16.55
N ARG A 62 6.59 -10.62 16.70
CA ARG A 62 7.21 -11.69 17.49
C ARG A 62 6.84 -11.59 18.97
N GLN A 63 6.80 -10.39 19.53
CA GLN A 63 6.39 -10.17 20.92
C GLN A 63 4.90 -10.48 21.11
N MET A 64 4.05 -10.08 20.17
CA MET A 64 2.63 -10.42 20.17
C MET A 64 2.42 -11.93 20.10
N GLY A 65 3.12 -12.64 19.22
CA GLY A 65 3.02 -14.10 19.12
C GLY A 65 3.43 -14.83 20.41
N LYS A 66 4.38 -14.27 21.19
CA LYS A 66 4.71 -14.80 22.52
C LYS A 66 3.58 -14.59 23.53
N GLN A 67 2.86 -13.47 23.45
CA GLN A 67 1.72 -13.17 24.33
C GLN A 67 0.46 -13.97 23.95
N GLU A 68 0.21 -14.15 22.66
CA GLU A 68 -0.96 -14.86 22.12
C GLU A 68 -0.83 -16.38 22.26
N GLY A 69 0.37 -16.94 22.46
CA GLY A 69 0.54 -18.34 22.85
C GLY A 69 0.00 -19.42 21.90
N GLY A 70 -0.55 -19.07 20.73
CA GLY A 70 -1.08 -20.04 19.77
C GLY A 70 -1.74 -19.45 18.51
N PRO A 71 -1.83 -20.22 17.41
CA PRO A 71 -2.24 -19.74 16.08
C PRO A 71 -3.74 -19.41 15.91
N LEU A 72 -4.59 -19.72 16.89
CA LEU A 72 -6.05 -19.51 16.82
C LEU A 72 -6.56 -18.36 17.71
N GLN A 73 -5.68 -17.62 18.39
CA GLN A 73 -6.07 -16.54 19.30
C GLN A 73 -6.21 -15.20 18.57
N GLY A 74 -7.22 -15.11 17.70
CA GLY A 74 -7.52 -13.91 16.91
C GLY A 74 -8.50 -12.93 17.57
N SER A 75 -8.79 -13.06 18.86
CA SER A 75 -9.88 -12.32 19.51
C SER A 75 -9.37 -11.41 20.63
N TYR A 76 -8.90 -10.22 20.28
CA TYR A 76 -8.86 -9.09 21.22
C TYR A 76 -9.86 -8.05 20.72
N HIS A 77 -10.97 -7.89 21.43
CA HIS A 77 -11.86 -6.73 21.26
C HIS A 77 -11.22 -5.53 21.97
N GLY A 78 -10.24 -4.89 21.32
CA GLY A 78 -9.60 -3.68 21.82
C GLY A 78 -8.34 -3.29 21.05
N ASP A 79 -8.07 -1.98 20.96
CA ASP A 79 -6.84 -1.45 20.36
C ASP A 79 -5.62 -1.81 21.21
N ARG A 80 -4.56 -2.33 20.58
CA ARG A 80 -3.28 -2.63 21.23
C ARG A 80 -2.26 -1.56 20.91
N GLY A 81 -1.61 -1.01 21.94
CA GLY A 81 -0.49 -0.06 21.80
C GLY A 81 0.85 -0.73 22.09
N ALA A 82 1.88 -0.39 21.32
CA ALA A 82 3.26 -0.70 21.66
C ALA A 82 3.82 0.43 22.54
N VAL A 83 4.44 0.10 23.66
CA VAL A 83 5.07 1.05 24.61
C VAL A 83 6.58 0.86 24.52
N LEU A 84 7.34 1.93 24.25
CA LEU A 84 8.81 1.87 24.20
C LEU A 84 9.38 2.20 25.59
N GLY A 85 10.60 1.72 25.88
CA GLY A 85 11.21 1.85 27.21
C GLY A 85 11.33 3.30 27.66
N GLY A 86 10.58 3.68 28.69
CA GLY A 86 10.53 5.05 29.25
C GLY A 86 9.16 5.73 29.11
N ASP A 87 8.28 5.22 28.26
CA ASP A 87 6.91 5.71 28.13
C ASP A 87 6.07 5.22 29.33
N THR A 88 5.80 6.10 30.29
CA THR A 88 4.75 5.82 31.29
C THR A 88 3.40 5.92 30.61
N LEU A 89 2.54 4.90 30.80
CA LEU A 89 1.15 4.96 30.36
C LEU A 89 0.53 6.23 30.98
N ARG A 90 0.25 7.24 30.15
CA ARG A 90 -0.49 8.42 30.60
C ARG A 90 -1.86 7.95 31.03
N ALA A 91 -2.04 7.76 32.34
CA ALA A 91 -3.31 7.39 32.97
C ALA A 91 -4.36 8.43 32.58
N GLY A 92 -5.13 8.14 31.54
CA GLY A 92 -6.02 9.13 30.94
C GLY A 92 -6.88 8.65 29.78
N PHE A 93 -6.86 7.35 29.43
CA PHE A 93 -7.88 6.79 28.55
C PHE A 93 -9.15 6.60 29.38
N ARG A 94 -9.87 7.71 29.61
CA ARG A 94 -11.22 7.68 30.15
C ARG A 94 -12.06 6.79 29.24
N ALA A 95 -12.65 5.75 29.82
CA ALA A 95 -13.76 5.02 29.25
C ALA A 95 -14.84 6.03 28.84
N ARG A 96 -14.89 6.37 27.56
CA ARG A 96 -16.10 6.83 26.87
C ARG A 96 -16.58 5.57 26.16
N GLY A 97 -17.45 4.76 26.75
CA GLY A 97 -18.78 5.13 27.22
C GLY A 97 -19.70 4.19 26.45
N SER A 98 -20.30 3.25 27.17
CA SER A 98 -21.42 2.43 26.70
C SER A 98 -22.51 3.37 26.16
N LEU A 99 -22.68 3.43 24.84
CA LEU A 99 -23.90 3.93 24.24
C LEU A 99 -24.71 2.72 23.79
N SER A 100 -25.70 2.43 24.61
CA SER A 100 -26.91 1.67 24.32
C SER A 100 -27.48 2.04 22.95
N GLU A 101 -27.89 1.02 22.21
CA GLU A 101 -28.79 1.15 21.07
C GLU A 101 -30.04 1.95 21.44
N SER A 102 -30.27 3.06 20.74
CA SER A 102 -31.61 3.53 20.43
C SER A 102 -31.54 4.27 19.09
N GLY A 103 -32.31 3.76 18.12
CA GLY A 103 -32.28 4.23 16.74
C GLY A 103 -32.88 5.62 16.55
N SER A 104 -32.40 6.32 15.53
CA SER A 104 -33.22 7.01 14.51
C SER A 104 -32.34 7.85 13.57
N GLY A 105 -32.57 7.74 12.27
CA GLY A 105 -32.21 8.76 11.28
C GLY A 105 -30.89 8.59 10.54
N ARG A 106 -30.91 7.92 9.39
CA ARG A 106 -29.96 8.18 8.30
C ARG A 106 -30.41 9.46 7.56
N PRO A 107 -29.60 10.52 7.42
CA PRO A 107 -29.87 11.53 6.41
C PRO A 107 -29.61 10.90 5.04
N GLY A 108 -30.67 10.80 4.24
CA GLY A 108 -30.61 10.30 2.87
C GLY A 108 -29.71 11.18 2.00
N LEU A 109 -28.85 10.53 1.22
CA LEU A 109 -28.22 11.16 0.07
C LEU A 109 -29.32 11.50 -0.96
N PRO A 110 -29.34 12.70 -1.54
CA PRO A 110 -30.26 13.00 -2.63
C PRO A 110 -29.93 12.07 -3.81
N ARG A 111 -30.93 11.29 -4.23
CA ARG A 111 -30.92 10.57 -5.50
C ARG A 111 -30.97 11.62 -6.60
N THR A 112 -29.90 11.76 -7.36
CA THR A 112 -29.97 12.50 -8.63
C THR A 112 -30.65 11.60 -9.65
N ASP A 113 -31.88 11.93 -9.99
CA ASP A 113 -32.62 11.35 -11.10
C ASP A 113 -31.93 11.72 -12.42
N THR A 114 -31.21 10.79 -13.03
CA THR A 114 -30.92 10.82 -14.46
C THR A 114 -31.86 9.86 -15.17
N SER A 115 -33.10 10.32 -15.36
CA SER A 115 -34.03 9.79 -16.34
C SER A 115 -34.21 10.83 -17.45
N HIS A 116 -33.46 10.70 -18.54
CA HIS A 116 -34.05 10.91 -19.86
C HIS A 116 -33.28 10.12 -20.92
N VAL A 117 -33.84 8.96 -21.26
CA VAL A 117 -33.76 8.39 -22.59
C VAL A 117 -34.66 9.24 -23.48
N SER A 118 -34.12 9.79 -24.56
CA SER A 118 -34.89 10.24 -25.71
C SER A 118 -34.19 9.72 -26.95
N ARG A 119 -34.91 8.85 -27.66
CA ARG A 119 -34.57 8.33 -28.98
C ARG A 119 -34.58 9.48 -30.00
N GLY A 120 -33.63 9.44 -30.92
CA GLY A 120 -33.55 10.20 -32.17
C GLY A 120 -32.56 9.50 -33.07
#